data_AF-A0A7Y2E0M5-F1
#
_entry.id   AF-A0A7Y2E0M5-F1
#
_cell.length_a   1.000
_cell.length_b   1.000
_cell.length_c   1.000
_cell.angle_alpha   90.00
_cell.angle_beta   90.00
_cell.angle_gamma   90.00
#
_symmetry.space_group_name_H-M   'P 1'
#
loop_
_entity.id
_entity.type
_entity.pdbx_description
1 polymer ?
#
loop_
_entity_poly.entity_id
_entity_poly.type
_entity_poly.pdbx_seq_one_letter_code
_entity_poly.pdbx_strand_id
1 'polypeptide(L)'
;MAKALMADRTYWSKFMVLVSMILVFTVFMSLIGFLVGYFGFGIDIRQPNALSNIDDPNVVGLLKSIQILTQFGMFIIPSIIMAYLVSGSIGKWFTLDIYPGGVAVLTCVLIMLCSIPFVNWLVQLNAGMDLPAAFSGIESYMKQMEESAADLTRGTFFHLLHIG
;
A
#
# COMPACT_ATOMS: atom_id res chain seq x y z
N MET A 1 32.30 -10.07 7.12
CA MET A 1 31.16 -9.14 7.24
C MET A 1 31.37 -8.03 6.23
N ALA A 2 30.42 -7.78 5.33
CA ALA A 2 30.51 -6.63 4.44
C ALA A 2 30.49 -5.35 5.29
N LYS A 3 31.46 -4.45 5.08
CA LYS A 3 31.50 -3.16 5.77
C LYS A 3 30.25 -2.38 5.36
N ALA A 4 29.42 -2.04 6.34
CA ALA A 4 28.19 -1.30 6.09
C ALA A 4 28.50 0.07 5.49
N LEU A 5 28.08 0.30 4.24
CA LEU A 5 28.42 1.49 3.45
C LEU A 5 27.94 2.79 4.11
N MET A 6 26.83 2.72 4.85
CA MET A 6 26.20 3.88 5.47
C MET A 6 26.27 3.88 7.00
N ALA A 7 27.02 2.97 7.64
CA ALA A 7 27.09 2.90 9.10
C ALA A 7 27.51 4.23 9.73
N ASP A 8 28.58 4.84 9.22
CA ASP A 8 29.20 6.06 9.74
C ASP A 8 28.52 7.36 9.25
N ARG A 9 27.42 7.26 8.49
CA ARG A 9 26.69 8.42 7.97
C ARG A 9 25.66 8.93 8.98
N THR A 10 25.39 10.24 8.91
CA THR A 10 24.39 10.90 9.77
C THR A 10 22.99 10.28 9.59
N TYR A 11 22.17 10.36 10.63
CA TYR A 11 20.78 9.90 10.59
C TYR A 11 19.96 10.59 9.49
N TRP A 12 20.26 11.86 9.22
CA TRP A 12 19.61 12.61 8.13
C TRP A 12 19.92 12.02 6.76
N SER A 13 21.18 11.68 6.48
CA SER A 13 21.56 11.05 5.21
C SER A 13 20.90 9.69 5.04
N LYS A 14 20.79 8.91 6.12
CA LYS A 14 20.09 7.62 6.14
C LYS A 14 18.60 7.79 5.80
N PHE A 15 17.95 8.78 6.41
CA PHE A 15 16.55 9.11 6.15
C PHE A 15 16.31 9.56 4.69
N MET A 16 17.14 10.46 4.16
CA MET A 16 17.02 10.95 2.78
C MET A 16 17.17 9.81 1.75
N VAL A 17 18.12 8.90 1.97
CA VAL A 17 18.31 7.73 1.10
C VAL A 17 17.10 6.80 1.16
N LEU A 18 16.56 6.55 2.35
CA LEU A 18 15.35 5.74 2.52
C LEU A 18 14.16 6.36 1.77
N VAL A 19 13.89 7.66 1.95
CA VAL A 19 12.79 8.35 1.25
C VAL A 19 12.98 8.28 -0.26
N SER A 20 14.20 8.51 -0.74
CA SER A 20 14.52 8.42 -2.17
C SER A 20 14.27 7.02 -2.74
N MET A 21 14.69 5.97 -2.00
CA MET A 21 14.42 4.59 -2.36
C MET A 21 12.92 4.30 -2.41
N ILE A 22 12.16 4.73 -1.38
CA ILE A 22 10.70 4.53 -1.35
C ILE A 22 10.06 5.14 -2.59
N LEU A 23 10.39 6.37 -2.96
CA LEU A 23 9.81 7.03 -4.13
C LEU A 23 10.14 6.27 -5.43
N VAL A 24 11.42 5.91 -5.63
CA VAL A 24 11.87 5.22 -6.85
C VAL A 24 11.25 3.82 -6.94
N PHE A 25 11.31 3.03 -5.88
CA PHE A 25 10.78 1.66 -5.89
C PHE A 25 9.26 1.61 -5.94
N THR A 26 8.55 2.58 -5.35
CA THR A 26 7.09 2.68 -5.46
C THR A 26 6.67 2.88 -6.91
N VAL A 27 7.29 3.85 -7.61
CA VAL A 27 6.98 4.10 -9.04
C VAL A 27 7.37 2.90 -9.90
N PHE A 28 8.55 2.32 -9.65
CA PHE A 28 9.00 1.17 -10.42
C PHE A 28 8.09 -0.06 -10.24
N MET A 29 7.71 -0.37 -9.00
CA MET A 29 6.86 -1.52 -8.71
C MET A 29 5.40 -1.30 -9.12
N SER A 30 4.89 -0.07 -9.10
CA SER A 30 3.54 0.21 -9.61
C SER A 30 3.46 -0.03 -11.12
N LEU A 31 4.50 0.33 -11.88
CA LEU A 31 4.60 0.03 -13.30
C LEU A 31 4.68 -1.47 -13.56
N ILE A 32 5.49 -2.21 -12.78
CA ILE A 32 5.53 -3.68 -12.89
C ILE A 32 4.16 -4.28 -12.57
N GLY A 33 3.48 -3.81 -11.52
CA GLY A 33 2.15 -4.32 -11.17
C GLY A 33 1.10 -4.03 -12.23
N PHE A 34 1.20 -2.89 -12.89
CA PHE A 34 0.37 -2.60 -14.05
C PHE A 34 0.67 -3.57 -15.20
N LEU A 35 1.94 -3.80 -15.54
CA LEU A 35 2.32 -4.73 -16.62
C LEU A 35 1.87 -6.16 -16.32
N VAL A 36 2.13 -6.66 -15.10
CA VAL A 36 1.73 -8.00 -14.66
C VAL A 36 0.22 -8.15 -14.73
N GLY A 37 -0.54 -7.18 -14.20
CA GLY A 37 -1.99 -7.25 -14.27
C GLY A 37 -2.53 -7.11 -15.70
N TYR A 38 -1.92 -6.26 -16.52
CA TYR A 38 -2.33 -6.05 -17.91
C TYR A 38 -2.16 -7.33 -18.74
N PHE A 39 -0.99 -7.98 -18.65
CA PHE A 39 -0.74 -9.24 -19.34
C PHE A 39 -1.48 -10.43 -18.73
N GLY A 40 -1.71 -10.42 -17.41
CA GLY A 40 -2.38 -11.51 -16.70
C GLY A 40 -3.90 -11.53 -16.86
N PHE A 41 -4.54 -10.36 -16.94
CA PHE A 41 -6.00 -10.23 -16.96
C PHE A 41 -6.57 -9.73 -18.30
N GLY A 42 -5.72 -9.41 -19.28
CA GLY A 42 -6.13 -9.19 -20.68
C GLY A 42 -7.05 -7.99 -20.90
N ILE A 43 -6.95 -6.96 -20.06
CA ILE A 43 -7.86 -5.80 -20.08
C ILE A 43 -7.56 -4.90 -21.29
N ASP A 44 -8.59 -4.51 -22.04
CA ASP A 44 -8.46 -3.54 -23.12
C ASP A 44 -8.43 -2.10 -22.57
N ILE A 45 -7.22 -1.63 -22.24
CA ILE A 45 -6.95 -0.28 -21.75
C ILE A 45 -7.23 0.85 -22.76
N ARG A 46 -7.68 0.52 -23.98
CA ARG A 46 -8.09 1.51 -24.97
C ARG A 46 -9.45 2.11 -24.68
N GLN A 47 -10.26 1.46 -23.83
CA GLN A 47 -11.51 2.03 -23.39
C GLN A 47 -11.26 3.07 -22.27
N PRO A 48 -11.84 4.27 -22.35
CA PRO A 48 -11.63 5.34 -21.36
C PRO A 48 -11.98 4.93 -19.92
N ASN A 49 -12.89 3.97 -19.77
CA ASN A 49 -13.43 3.51 -18.49
C ASN A 49 -12.99 2.09 -18.12
N ALA A 50 -12.00 1.53 -18.82
CA ALA A 50 -11.55 0.15 -18.60
C ALA A 50 -11.11 -0.10 -17.15
N LEU A 51 -10.59 0.92 -16.46
CA LEU A 51 -10.08 0.82 -15.10
C LEU A 51 -11.10 1.23 -14.02
N SER A 52 -12.22 1.84 -14.42
CA SER A 52 -13.27 2.30 -13.50
C SER A 52 -14.42 1.31 -13.37
N ASN A 53 -14.47 0.26 -14.21
CA ASN A 53 -15.47 -0.80 -14.09
C ASN A 53 -15.06 -1.81 -13.01
N ILE A 54 -15.25 -1.43 -11.75
CA ILE A 54 -14.86 -2.21 -10.57
C ILE A 54 -15.71 -3.47 -10.36
N ASP A 55 -16.79 -3.63 -11.12
CA ASP A 55 -17.60 -4.85 -11.15
C ASP A 55 -16.95 -5.97 -11.99
N ASP A 56 -16.00 -5.64 -12.87
CA ASP A 56 -15.26 -6.63 -13.66
C ASP A 56 -14.14 -7.28 -12.81
N PRO A 57 -14.20 -8.61 -12.58
CA PRO A 57 -13.17 -9.33 -11.81
C PRO A 57 -11.76 -9.15 -12.37
N ASN A 58 -11.61 -8.94 -13.68
CA ASN A 58 -10.32 -8.70 -14.32
C ASN A 58 -9.73 -7.35 -13.90
N VAL A 59 -10.57 -6.31 -13.88
CA VAL A 59 -10.19 -4.95 -13.43
C VAL A 59 -9.77 -4.98 -11.97
N VAL A 60 -10.55 -5.65 -11.12
CA VAL A 60 -10.19 -5.87 -9.72
C VAL A 60 -8.86 -6.63 -9.60
N GLY A 61 -8.64 -7.65 -10.43
CA GLY A 61 -7.37 -8.40 -10.50
C GLY A 61 -6.16 -7.52 -10.85
N LEU A 62 -6.30 -6.65 -11.86
CA LEU A 62 -5.28 -5.67 -12.22
C LEU A 62 -5.00 -4.69 -11.07
N LEU A 63 -6.05 -4.07 -10.50
CA LEU A 63 -5.89 -3.10 -9.42
C LEU A 63 -5.22 -3.74 -8.19
N LYS A 64 -5.59 -4.97 -7.83
CA LYS A 64 -4.93 -5.74 -6.77
C LYS A 64 -3.46 -6.01 -7.08
N SER A 65 -3.13 -6.35 -8.33
CA SER A 65 -1.75 -6.59 -8.77
C SER A 65 -0.88 -5.34 -8.61
N ILE A 66 -1.41 -4.20 -9.05
CA ILE A 66 -0.76 -2.88 -8.84
C ILE A 66 -0.58 -2.62 -7.35
N GLN A 67 -1.62 -2.80 -6.54
CA GLN A 67 -1.60 -2.49 -5.11
C GLN A 67 -0.59 -3.35 -4.34
N ILE A 68 -0.58 -4.67 -4.56
CA ILE A 68 0.34 -5.59 -3.90
C ILE A 68 1.78 -5.24 -4.25
N LEU A 69 2.11 -5.11 -5.54
CA LEU A 69 3.48 -4.84 -5.97
C LEU A 69 3.95 -3.45 -5.51
N THR A 70 3.08 -2.44 -5.54
CA THR A 70 3.37 -1.11 -4.98
C THR A 70 3.73 -1.20 -3.49
N GLN A 71 3.02 -2.01 -2.68
CA GLN A 71 3.36 -2.19 -1.26
C GLN A 71 4.74 -2.84 -1.06
N PHE A 72 5.13 -3.80 -1.92
CA PHE A 72 6.49 -4.35 -1.90
C PHE A 72 7.54 -3.26 -2.18
N GLY A 73 7.31 -2.43 -3.20
CA GLY A 73 8.20 -1.32 -3.57
C GLY A 73 8.27 -0.22 -2.52
N MET A 74 7.18 0.02 -1.79
CA MET A 74 7.11 1.08 -0.78
C MET A 74 7.70 0.65 0.55
N PHE A 75 7.42 -0.57 1.02
CA PHE A 75 7.75 -0.97 2.40
C PHE A 75 8.80 -2.08 2.50
N ILE A 76 8.71 -3.12 1.67
CA ILE A 76 9.54 -4.32 1.84
C ILE A 76 10.93 -4.11 1.23
N ILE A 77 11.01 -3.70 -0.03
CA ILE A 77 12.29 -3.57 -0.73
C ILE A 77 13.18 -2.49 -0.10
N PRO A 78 12.69 -1.26 0.14
CA PRO A 78 13.53 -0.21 0.74
C PRO A 78 14.03 -0.57 2.14
N SER A 79 13.20 -1.22 2.96
CA SER A 79 13.60 -1.61 4.33
C SER A 79 14.69 -2.67 4.33
N ILE A 80 14.60 -3.68 3.45
CA ILE A 80 15.63 -4.73 3.31
C ILE A 80 16.96 -4.14 2.81
N ILE A 81 16.91 -3.30 1.77
CA ILE A 81 18.11 -2.63 1.24
C ILE A 81 18.74 -1.76 2.33
N MET A 82 17.93 -0.99 3.06
CA MET A 82 18.42 -0.10 4.10
C MET A 82 19.05 -0.87 5.27
N ALA A 83 18.45 -1.98 5.68
CA ALA A 83 19.00 -2.88 6.68
C ALA A 83 20.42 -3.34 6.27
N TYR A 84 20.58 -3.78 5.02
CA TYR A 84 21.89 -4.19 4.51
C TYR A 84 22.90 -3.03 4.46
N LEU A 85 22.49 -1.84 4.01
CA LEU A 85 23.36 -0.67 3.88
C LEU A 85 23.86 -0.13 5.23
N VAL A 86 23.05 -0.24 6.27
CA VAL A 86 23.36 0.29 7.61
C VAL A 86 24.07 -0.73 8.50
N SER A 87 23.69 -2.01 8.46
CA SER A 87 24.20 -3.03 9.38
C SER A 87 25.16 -4.04 8.73
N GLY A 88 25.21 -4.11 7.39
CA GLY A 88 25.93 -5.14 6.65
C GLY A 88 25.33 -6.55 6.75
N SER A 89 24.22 -6.72 7.50
CA SER A 89 23.52 -7.99 7.67
C SER A 89 22.01 -7.77 7.92
N ILE A 90 21.20 -8.17 6.95
CA ILE A 90 19.73 -8.07 7.00
C ILE A 90 19.17 -8.82 8.20
N GLY A 91 19.60 -10.07 8.41
CA GLY A 91 19.08 -10.93 9.48
C GLY A 91 19.38 -10.40 10.88
N LYS A 92 20.56 -9.82 11.09
CA LYS A 92 20.91 -9.19 12.38
C LYS A 92 20.15 -7.89 12.63
N TRP A 93 19.83 -7.14 11.58
CA TRP A 93 19.09 -5.90 11.70
C TRP A 93 17.61 -6.14 12.04
N PHE A 94 17.01 -7.15 11.42
CA PHE A 94 15.61 -7.51 11.65
C PHE A 94 15.42 -8.52 12.79
N THR A 95 16.49 -8.90 13.50
CA THR A 95 16.45 -9.90 14.57
C THR A 95 15.64 -11.14 14.20
N LEU A 96 15.86 -11.66 12.98
CA LEU A 96 15.11 -12.80 12.43
C LEU A 96 15.41 -14.13 13.15
N ASP A 97 16.33 -14.10 14.10
CA ASP A 97 16.68 -15.18 15.02
C ASP A 97 15.75 -15.25 16.25
N ILE A 98 14.84 -14.29 16.42
CA ILE A 98 13.91 -14.22 17.56
C ILE A 98 12.48 -14.39 17.05
N TYR A 99 11.75 -15.37 17.60
CA TYR A 99 10.33 -15.54 17.32
C TYR A 99 9.50 -14.57 18.18
N PRO A 100 8.48 -13.89 17.60
CA PRO A 100 7.60 -13.03 18.37
C PRO A 100 6.80 -13.87 19.37
N GLY A 101 6.68 -13.38 20.61
CA GLY A 101 5.83 -14.01 21.60
C GLY A 101 4.34 -13.99 21.19
N GLY A 102 3.55 -14.96 21.67
CA GLY A 102 2.14 -15.08 21.30
C GLY A 102 1.30 -13.83 21.58
N VAL A 103 1.66 -13.06 22.63
CA VAL A 103 1.04 -11.76 22.92
C VAL A 103 1.27 -10.76 21.79
N ALA A 104 2.50 -10.66 21.25
CA ALA A 104 2.80 -9.73 20.17
C ALA A 104 2.02 -10.08 18.89
N VAL A 105 1.90 -11.38 18.58
CA VAL A 105 1.09 -11.86 17.44
C VAL A 105 -0.39 -11.52 17.65
N LEU A 106 -0.94 -11.81 18.84
CA LEU A 106 -2.32 -11.49 19.19
C LEU A 106 -2.58 -9.99 19.11
N THR A 107 -1.68 -9.15 19.62
CA THR A 107 -1.77 -7.69 19.53
C THR A 107 -1.78 -7.22 18.08
N CYS A 108 -0.92 -7.77 17.20
CA CYS A 108 -0.93 -7.41 15.78
C CYS A 108 -2.27 -7.75 15.12
N VAL A 109 -2.81 -8.95 15.38
CA VAL A 109 -4.11 -9.38 14.84
C VAL A 109 -5.23 -8.46 15.34
N LEU A 110 -5.26 -8.15 16.63
CA LEU A 110 -6.26 -7.25 17.22
C LEU A 110 -6.16 -5.84 16.62
N ILE A 111 -4.94 -5.29 16.46
CA ILE A 111 -4.74 -3.99 15.81
C ILE A 111 -5.27 -4.02 14.39
N MET A 112 -4.97 -5.07 13.61
CA MET A 112 -5.47 -5.19 12.24
C MET A 112 -7.00 -5.24 12.18
N LEU A 113 -7.63 -6.05 13.03
CA LEU A 113 -9.09 -6.16 13.09
C LEU A 113 -9.75 -4.85 13.52
N CYS A 114 -9.18 -4.15 14.52
CA CYS A 114 -9.66 -2.85 14.99
C CYS A 114 -9.39 -1.71 14.01
N SER A 115 -8.39 -1.84 13.13
CA SER A 115 -8.06 -0.82 12.13
C SER A 115 -9.18 -0.67 11.10
N ILE A 116 -9.87 -1.75 10.72
CA ILE A 116 -10.98 -1.70 9.75
C ILE A 116 -12.12 -0.78 10.22
N PRO A 117 -12.77 -1.00 11.39
CA PRO A 117 -13.82 -0.11 11.87
C PRO A 117 -13.30 1.28 12.21
N PHE A 118 -12.06 1.41 12.69
CA PHE A 118 -11.46 2.71 12.97
C PHE A 118 -11.26 3.56 11.71
N VAL A 119 -10.76 2.96 10.62
CA VAL A 119 -10.65 3.63 9.32
C VAL A 119 -12.03 4.02 8.79
N ASN A 120 -13.03 3.13 8.88
CA ASN A 120 -14.39 3.46 8.45
C ASN A 120 -15.00 4.63 9.26
N TRP A 121 -14.72 4.70 10.56
CA TRP A 121 -15.13 5.82 11.39
C TRP A 121 -14.44 7.13 10.98
N LEU A 122 -13.14 7.08 10.67
CA LEU A 122 -12.42 8.24 10.15
C LEU A 122 -12.95 8.70 8.78
N VAL A 123 -13.37 7.77 7.91
CA VAL A 123 -14.03 8.11 6.64
C VAL A 123 -15.34 8.85 6.89
N GLN A 124 -16.17 8.39 7.84
CA GLN A 124 -17.41 9.09 8.18
C GLN A 124 -17.17 10.50 8.73
N LEU A 125 -16.12 10.66 9.54
CA LEU A 125 -15.70 11.99 10.00
C LEU A 125 -15.24 12.88 8.85
N ASN A 126 -14.48 12.33 7.90
CA ASN A 126 -13.99 13.05 6.74
C ASN A 126 -15.14 13.49 5.81
N ALA A 127 -16.14 12.63 5.61
CA ALA A 127 -17.33 12.91 4.81
C ALA A 127 -18.20 14.04 5.37
N GLY A 128 -18.15 14.26 6.69
CA GLY A 128 -18.88 15.34 7.37
C GLY A 128 -18.15 16.68 7.40
N MET A 129 -16.96 16.80 6.80
CA MET A 129 -16.22 18.06 6.75
C MET A 129 -16.65 18.91 5.55
N ASP A 130 -17.29 20.04 5.82
CA ASP A 130 -17.52 21.08 4.81
C ASP A 130 -16.30 22.00 4.72
N LEU A 131 -15.65 22.02 3.56
CA LEU A 131 -14.49 22.87 3.31
C LEU A 131 -14.95 24.28 2.88
N PRO A 132 -14.16 25.33 3.19
CA PRO A 132 -14.44 26.68 2.70
C PRO A 132 -14.48 26.71 1.16
N ALA A 133 -15.26 27.64 0.57
CA ALA A 133 -15.50 27.72 -0.87
C ALA A 133 -14.22 27.73 -1.75
N ALA A 134 -13.11 28.27 -1.22
CA ALA A 134 -11.79 28.25 -1.87
C ALA A 134 -11.23 26.83 -2.14
N PHE A 135 -11.72 25.82 -1.42
CA PHE A 135 -11.29 24.42 -1.50
C PHE A 135 -12.38 23.48 -2.05
N SER A 136 -13.45 24.03 -2.64
CA SER A 136 -14.56 23.24 -3.22
C SER A 136 -14.11 22.21 -4.27
N GLY A 137 -13.03 22.48 -5.01
CA GLY A 137 -12.42 21.51 -5.92
C GLY A 137 -11.76 20.32 -5.21
N ILE A 138 -11.11 20.56 -4.06
CA ILE A 138 -10.53 19.50 -3.22
C ILE A 138 -11.65 18.70 -2.56
N GLU A 139 -12.69 19.37 -2.07
CA GLU A 139 -13.87 18.73 -1.49
C GLU A 139 -14.56 17.78 -2.48
N SER A 140 -14.73 18.23 -3.73
CA SER A 140 -15.32 17.42 -4.80
C SER A 140 -14.46 16.20 -5.14
N TYR A 141 -13.14 16.35 -5.12
CA TYR A 141 -12.19 15.25 -5.30
C TYR A 141 -12.24 14.26 -4.12
N MET A 142 -12.27 14.77 -2.88
CA MET A 142 -12.39 13.94 -1.68
C MET A 142 -13.68 13.10 -1.70
N LYS A 143 -14.81 13.70 -2.07
CA LYS A 143 -16.10 12.99 -2.20
C LYS A 143 -16.05 11.88 -3.26
N GLN A 144 -15.43 12.13 -4.42
CA GLN A 144 -15.22 11.09 -5.44
C GLN A 144 -14.33 9.94 -4.95
N MET A 145 -13.27 10.25 -4.21
CA MET A 145 -12.39 9.22 -3.64
C MET A 145 -13.11 8.35 -2.61
N GLU A 146 -14.01 8.93 -1.80
CA GLU A 146 -14.84 8.19 -0.86
C GLU A 146 -15.82 7.24 -1.56
N GLU A 147 -16.48 7.69 -2.63
CA GLU A 147 -17.39 6.86 -3.43
C GLU A 147 -16.64 5.66 -4.04
N SER A 148 -15.48 5.91 -4.64
CA SER A 148 -14.62 4.85 -5.21
C SER A 148 -14.16 3.83 -4.16
N ALA A 149 -13.80 4.29 -2.96
CA ALA A 149 -13.37 3.40 -1.86
C ALA A 149 -14.53 2.55 -1.31
N ALA A 150 -15.73 3.14 -1.24
CA ALA A 150 -16.94 2.43 -0.84
C ALA A 150 -17.28 1.31 -1.84
N ASP A 151 -17.17 1.58 -3.14
CA ASP A 151 -17.49 0.60 -4.17
C ASP A 151 -16.49 -0.55 -4.23
N LEU A 152 -15.19 -0.29 -4.06
CA LEU A 152 -14.17 -1.33 -3.88
C LEU A 152 -14.46 -2.25 -2.68
N THR A 153 -14.91 -1.66 -1.57
CA THR A 153 -15.25 -2.40 -0.35
C THR A 153 -16.48 -3.27 -0.56
N ARG A 154 -17.52 -2.72 -1.20
CA ARG A 154 -18.74 -3.46 -1.57
C ARG A 154 -18.43 -4.61 -2.52
N GLY A 155 -17.66 -4.37 -3.59
CA GLY A 155 -17.27 -5.42 -4.54
C GLY A 155 -16.47 -6.54 -3.88
N THR A 156 -15.57 -6.20 -2.96
CA THR A 156 -14.78 -7.18 -2.20
C THR A 156 -15.65 -7.99 -1.22
N PHE A 157 -16.58 -7.34 -0.53
CA PHE A 157 -17.52 -8.00 0.38
C PHE A 157 -18.53 -8.89 -0.37
N PHE A 158 -19.02 -8.44 -1.53
CA PHE A 158 -19.94 -9.20 -2.37
C PHE A 158 -19.30 -10.48 -2.91
N HIS A 159 -18.01 -10.44 -3.27
CA HIS A 159 -17.25 -11.62 -3.67
C HIS A 159 -17.03 -12.61 -2.51
N LEU A 160 -16.93 -12.14 -1.25
CA LEU A 160 -16.81 -13.01 -0.08
C LEU A 160 -18.13 -13.73 0.29
N LEU A 161 -19.28 -13.13 -0.01
CA LEU A 161 -20.61 -13.74 0.24
C LEU A 161 -20.99 -14.83 -0.77
N HIS A 162 -20.36 -14.87 -1.94
CA HIS A 162 -20.60 -15.88 -2.98
C HIS A 162 -19.58 -17.04 -2.97
N ILE A 163 -18.65 -17.05 -2.01
CA ILE A 163 -17.73 -18.17 -1.75
C ILE A 163 -18.28 -19.05 -0.60
N GLY A 164 -19.61 -19.13 -0.47
CA GLY A 164 -20.33 -19.99 0.47
C GLY A 164 -21.33 -20.87 -0.25
#